data_AF-A0A6I2G9A0-F1
#
_entry.id   AF-A0A6I2G9A0-F1
#
_cell.length_a   1.000
_cell.length_b   1.000
_cell.length_c   1.000
_cell.angle_alpha   90.00
_cell.angle_beta   90.00
_cell.angle_gamma   90.00
#
_symmetry.space_group_name_H-M   'P 1'
#
loop_
_entity.id
_entity.type
_entity.pdbx_description
1 polymer ?
#
loop_
_entity_poly.entity_id
_entity_poly.type
_entity_poly.pdbx_seq_one_letter_code
_entity_poly.pdbx_strand_id
1 'polypeptide(L)' 'MTTINALENAISHLELTELAHTTVSEHAVVQVIDPRRLAVVMFCGDKTQIIEDAIRSQRYNAKELTTTHDIITITI' A
#
# COMPACT_ATOMS: atom_id res chain seq x y z
N MET A 1 0.26 18.08 6.54
CA MET A 1 1.32 17.05 6.45
C MET A 1 0.71 15.74 6.90
N THR A 2 0.62 14.75 6.01
CA THR A 2 0.18 13.39 6.38
C THR A 2 1.35 12.69 7.08
N THR A 3 1.13 12.20 8.29
CA THR A 3 2.16 11.41 9.01
C THR A 3 2.23 10.00 8.43
N ILE A 4 3.37 9.32 8.55
CA ILE A 4 3.54 7.96 8.02
C ILE A 4 2.50 6.98 8.61
N ASN A 5 2.10 7.16 9.87
CA ASN A 5 1.06 6.35 10.51
C ASN A 5 -0.34 6.64 9.95
N ALA A 6 -0.63 7.88 9.55
CA ALA A 6 -1.88 8.21 8.87
C ALA A 6 -1.91 7.59 7.47
N LEU A 7 -0.76 7.54 6.79
CA LEU A 7 -0.61 6.84 5.52
C LEU A 7 -0.78 5.32 5.66
N GLU A 8 -0.16 4.72 6.68
CA GLU A 8 -0.35 3.30 7.01
C GLU A 8 -1.81 2.95 7.20
N ASN A 9 -2.52 3.73 8.02
CA ASN A 9 -3.93 3.49 8.27
C ASN A 9 -4.77 3.66 6.99
N ALA A 10 -4.48 4.68 6.18
CA ALA A 10 -5.18 4.94 4.93
C ALA A 10 -4.97 3.83 3.89
N ILE A 11 -3.74 3.32 3.77
CA ILE A 11 -3.43 2.22 2.85
C ILE A 11 -4.04 0.91 3.35
N SER A 12 -3.96 0.62 4.66
CA SER A 12 -4.53 -0.60 5.24
C SER A 12 -6.04 -0.73 4.97
N HIS A 13 -6.76 0.39 5.07
CA HIS A 13 -8.21 0.46 4.82
C HIS A 13 -8.57 0.82 3.38
N LEU A 14 -7.61 0.87 2.46
CA LEU A 14 -7.89 1.15 1.07
C LEU A 14 -8.72 0.01 0.47
N GLU A 15 -9.88 0.36 -0.07
CA GLU A 15 -10.77 -0.58 -0.75
C GLU A 15 -10.25 -0.91 -2.16
N LEU A 16 -10.27 -2.19 -2.49
CA LEU A 16 -9.84 -2.77 -3.75
C LEU A 16 -11.07 -3.18 -4.55
N THR A 17 -11.60 -2.26 -5.34
CA THR A 17 -12.83 -2.48 -6.14
C THR A 17 -12.69 -3.68 -7.09
N GLU A 18 -11.49 -3.90 -7.63
CA GLU A 18 -11.19 -5.03 -8.53
C GLU A 18 -11.08 -6.39 -7.80
N LEU A 19 -11.04 -6.38 -6.47
CA LEU A 19 -10.99 -7.57 -5.62
C LEU A 19 -12.24 -7.66 -4.73
N ALA A 20 -13.41 -7.51 -5.34
CA ALA A 20 -14.70 -7.66 -4.68
C ALA A 20 -14.90 -6.75 -3.45
N HIS A 21 -14.38 -5.51 -3.50
CA HIS A 21 -14.48 -4.52 -2.42
C HIS A 21 -13.81 -4.96 -1.10
N THR A 22 -12.79 -5.81 -1.18
CA THR A 22 -11.94 -6.16 -0.04
C THR A 22 -10.95 -5.04 0.27
N THR A 23 -10.35 -5.07 1.45
CA THR A 23 -9.31 -4.08 1.84
C THR A 23 -7.90 -4.58 1.59
N VAL A 24 -6.92 -3.66 1.47
CA VAL A 24 -5.49 -4.04 1.41
C VAL A 24 -5.09 -4.90 2.60
N SER A 25 -5.62 -4.61 3.80
CA SER A 25 -5.32 -5.38 5.03
C SER A 25 -5.71 -6.86 4.95
N GLU A 26 -6.62 -7.23 4.06
CA GLU A 26 -7.02 -8.63 3.84
C GLU A 26 -6.05 -9.41 2.94
N HIS A 27 -5.25 -8.70 2.13
CA HIS A 27 -4.34 -9.31 1.15
C HIS A 27 -2.87 -9.01 1.42
N ALA A 28 -2.58 -8.09 2.33
CA ALA A 28 -1.23 -7.65 2.65
C ALA A 28 -1.11 -7.12 4.09
N VAL A 29 0.12 -7.15 4.62
CA VAL A 29 0.49 -6.42 5.82
C VAL A 29 1.04 -5.07 5.42
N VAL A 30 0.46 -4.01 5.97
CA VAL A 30 0.99 -2.66 5.85
C VAL A 30 1.84 -2.38 7.08
N GLN A 31 3.10 -1.98 6.88
CA GLN A 31 4.05 -1.76 7.97
C GLN A 31 4.91 -0.52 7.73
N VAL A 32 4.96 0.36 8.73
CA VAL A 32 5.94 1.45 8.78
C VAL A 32 7.35 0.88 8.99
N ILE A 33 8.26 1.16 8.05
CA ILE A 33 9.69 0.82 8.19
C ILE A 33 10.39 1.90 9.00
N ASP A 34 10.15 3.17 8.66
CA ASP A 34 10.69 4.35 9.32
C ASP A 34 9.79 5.57 9.09
N PRO A 35 10.09 6.75 9.67
CA PRO A 35 9.22 7.94 9.56
C PRO A 35 8.90 8.43 8.14
N ARG A 36 9.55 7.91 7.10
CA ARG A 36 9.34 8.27 5.68
C ARG A 36 9.08 7.09 4.76
N ARG A 37 9.22 5.85 5.23
CA ARG A 37 9.09 4.65 4.42
C ARG A 37 8.08 3.68 5.00
N LEU A 38 7.25 3.15 4.12
CA LEU A 38 6.21 2.19 4.44
C LEU A 38 6.26 1.03 3.44
N ALA A 39 6.13 -0.20 3.95
CA ALA A 39 6.02 -1.40 3.14
C ALA A 39 4.58 -1.92 3.16
N VAL A 40 4.15 -2.45 2.02
CA VAL A 40 2.97 -3.28 1.87
C VAL A 40 3.47 -4.65 1.41
N VAL A 41 3.40 -5.63 2.31
CA VAL A 41 3.89 -6.99 2.10
C VAL A 41 2.71 -7.89 1.79
N MET A 42 2.63 -8.35 0.56
CA MET A 42 1.53 -9.16 0.05
C MET A 42 1.58 -10.58 0.63
N PHE A 43 0.41 -11.14 0.98
CA PHE A 43 0.29 -12.56 1.31
C PHE A 43 0.39 -13.45 0.08
N CYS A 44 0.00 -12.91 -1.09
CA CYS A 44 0.03 -13.62 -2.37
C CYS A 44 0.35 -12.63 -3.50
N GLY A 45 1.37 -12.95 -4.31
CA GLY A 45 1.91 -12.06 -5.35
C GLY A 45 1.02 -11.84 -6.58
N ASP A 46 0.01 -12.69 -6.78
CA ASP A 46 -0.93 -12.60 -7.89
C ASP A 46 -1.78 -11.30 -7.87
N LYS A 47 -1.88 -10.66 -6.70
CA LYS A 47 -2.65 -9.43 -6.48
C LYS A 47 -1.78 -8.17 -6.39
N THR A 48 -0.46 -8.29 -6.43
CA THR A 48 0.47 -7.17 -6.21
C THR A 48 0.18 -6.00 -7.15
N GLN A 49 -0.05 -6.27 -8.43
CA GLN A 49 -0.30 -5.23 -9.43
C GLN A 49 -1.60 -4.46 -9.16
N ILE A 50 -2.68 -5.16 -8.78
CA ILE A 50 -3.97 -4.54 -8.46
C ILE A 50 -3.83 -3.62 -7.23
N ILE A 51 -3.12 -4.07 -6.21
CA ILE A 51 -2.88 -3.26 -5.00
C ILE A 51 -1.99 -2.06 -5.32
N GLU A 52 -0.94 -2.23 -6.13
CA GLU A 52 -0.09 -1.13 -6.58
C GLU A 52 -0.91 -0.06 -7.32
N ASP A 53 -1.74 -0.46 -8.30
CA ASP A 53 -2.55 0.45 -9.09
C ASP A 53 -3.57 1.20 -8.22
N ALA A 54 -4.21 0.49 -7.27
CA ALA A 54 -5.10 1.10 -6.30
C ALA A 54 -4.37 2.17 -5.46
N ILE A 55 -3.19 1.87 -4.93
CA ILE A 55 -2.39 2.82 -4.14
C ILE A 55 -1.95 4.02 -4.99
N ARG A 56 -1.53 3.80 -6.25
CA ARG A 56 -1.13 4.86 -7.18
C ARG A 56 -2.29 5.81 -7.48
N SER A 57 -3.52 5.28 -7.60
CA SER A 57 -4.72 6.07 -7.89
C SER A 57 -5.06 7.10 -6.80
N GLN A 58 -4.76 6.79 -5.54
CA GLN A 58 -5.11 7.60 -4.36
C GLN A 58 -4.23 8.83 -4.16
N ARG A 59 -3.12 8.96 -4.91
CA ARG A 59 -2.23 10.14 -4.91
C ARG A 59 -1.79 10.56 -3.49
N TYR A 60 -1.30 9.63 -2.68
CA TYR A 60 -0.92 9.84 -1.28
C TYR A 60 0.28 10.81 -1.01
N ASN A 61 0.59 11.74 -1.92
CA ASN A 61 1.83 12.54 -1.89
C ASN A 61 3.11 11.69 -1.76
N ALA A 62 3.05 10.43 -2.23
CA ALA A 62 4.23 9.58 -2.31
C ALA A 62 5.24 10.21 -3.28
N LYS A 63 6.48 10.40 -2.82
CA LYS A 63 7.60 10.78 -3.69
C LYS A 63 7.98 9.63 -4.62
N GLU A 64 7.89 8.41 -4.09
CA GLU A 64 8.31 7.22 -4.79
C GLU A 64 7.45 6.02 -4.35
N LEU A 65 7.11 5.18 -5.33
CA LEU A 65 6.47 3.89 -5.13
C LEU A 65 7.24 2.87 -5.97
N THR A 66 7.84 1.90 -5.30
CA THR A 66 8.60 0.81 -5.91
C THR A 66 7.96 -0.52 -5.56
N THR A 67 8.04 -1.47 -6.48
CA THR A 67 7.53 -2.83 -6.28
C THR A 67 8.64 -3.81 -6.56
N THR A 68 8.91 -4.71 -5.61
CA THR A 68 9.89 -5.78 -5.75
C THR A 68 9.25 -7.08 -5.28
N HIS A 69 8.97 -7.98 -6.22
CA HIS A 69 8.19 -9.21 -5.97
C HIS A 69 6.86 -8.89 -5.26
N ASP A 70 6.71 -9.36 -4.03
CA ASP A 70 5.50 -9.28 -3.22
C ASP A 70 5.52 -8.10 -2.24
N ILE A 71 6.43 -7.16 -2.43
CA ILE A 71 6.62 -6.01 -1.53
C ILE A 71 6.53 -4.71 -2.32
N ILE A 72 5.57 -3.87 -1.94
CA ILE A 72 5.44 -2.50 -2.41
C ILE A 72 6.04 -1.57 -1.34
N THR A 73 7.01 -0.74 -1.71
CA THR A 73 7.61 0.26 -0.81
C THR A 73 7.20 1.65 -1.24
N ILE A 74 6.70 2.43 -0.28
CA ILE A 74 6.19 3.79 -0.47
C ILE A 74 7.04 4.75 0.35
N THR A 75 7.51 5.81 -0.30
CA THR A 75 8.35 6.85 0.30
C THR A 75 7.66 8.21 0.19
N ILE A 76 7.59 8.97 1.29
CA ILE A 76 7.01 10.33 1.36
C ILE A 76 8.04 11.47 1.52
#